data_AF-A0A953G1N8-F1
#
_entry.id   AF-A0A953G1N8-F1
#
_cell.length_a   1.000
_cell.length_b   1.000
_cell.length_c   1.000
_cell.angle_alpha   90.00
_cell.angle_beta   90.00
_cell.angle_gamma   90.00
#
_symmetry.space_group_name_H-M   'P 1'
#
loop_
_entity.id
_entity.type
_entity.pdbx_description
1 polymer ?
#
loop_
_entity_poly.entity_id
_entity_poly.type
_entity_poly.pdbx_seq_one_letter_code
_entity_poly.pdbx_strand_id
1 'polypeptide(L)'
;MKSLFIQFFSKKSLFCINLLLLFTVSAFAADYETTYLEYRKTIIAYELCKNQTFGQEQTYVLAKYIERQINNALSPVQKLSLNDQAKNKMKDMVVQWGCTSPKISAYISRFEQELRPVLKANQ
;
A
#
# COMPACT_ATOMS: atom_id res chain seq x y z
N MET A 1 62.39 41.16 -17.29
CA MET A 1 62.66 39.79 -17.77
C MET A 1 61.42 38.94 -17.55
N LYS A 2 60.97 38.27 -18.62
CA LYS A 2 59.97 37.18 -18.71
C LYS A 2 58.49 37.48 -18.39
N SER A 3 57.71 37.42 -19.47
CA SER A 3 56.28 37.11 -19.55
C SER A 3 55.85 35.92 -18.68
N LEU A 4 54.56 35.87 -18.33
CA LEU A 4 53.60 34.84 -18.76
C LEU A 4 52.20 35.23 -18.22
N PHE A 5 51.34 35.85 -19.04
CA PHE A 5 50.21 35.19 -19.72
C PHE A 5 49.44 34.17 -18.87
N ILE A 6 48.35 34.64 -18.26
CA ILE A 6 47.27 33.80 -17.71
C ILE A 6 46.29 33.52 -18.86
N GLN A 7 46.36 32.32 -19.44
CA GLN A 7 45.32 31.74 -20.31
C GLN A 7 44.43 30.82 -19.44
N PHE A 8 43.13 31.10 -19.30
CA PHE A 8 42.01 30.60 -20.11
C PHE A 8 41.63 29.12 -19.91
N PHE A 9 40.33 28.93 -19.62
CA PHE A 9 39.47 27.75 -19.80
C PHE A 9 39.58 26.53 -18.84
N SER A 10 38.54 26.41 -18.00
CA SER A 10 37.51 25.36 -18.06
C SER A 10 37.92 23.89 -17.97
N LYS A 11 37.65 23.27 -16.81
CA LYS A 11 36.69 22.16 -16.61
C LYS A 11 37.05 21.38 -15.33
N LYS A 12 36.01 21.14 -14.52
CA LYS A 12 35.83 19.95 -13.67
C LYS A 12 36.96 19.63 -12.69
N SER A 13 36.80 20.00 -11.42
CA SER A 13 36.96 19.03 -10.33
C SER A 13 36.73 19.69 -8.97
N LEU A 14 36.00 18.96 -8.12
CA LEU A 14 36.07 19.00 -6.66
C LEU A 14 35.88 20.37 -5.98
N PHE A 15 34.63 20.65 -5.58
CA PHE A 15 34.41 21.12 -4.21
C PHE A 15 33.27 20.33 -3.58
N CYS A 16 33.65 19.51 -2.62
CA CYS A 16 32.83 18.61 -1.85
C CYS A 16 32.23 19.34 -0.62
N ILE A 17 31.07 18.84 -0.17
CA ILE A 17 30.59 18.83 1.24
C ILE A 17 29.97 20.14 1.79
N ASN A 18 28.63 20.21 1.81
CA ASN A 18 27.79 20.22 3.04
C ASN A 18 26.38 20.74 2.70
N LEU A 19 25.41 19.84 2.52
CA LEU A 19 23.98 19.95 2.93
C LEU A 19 23.17 18.78 2.34
N LEU A 20 23.53 17.55 2.67
CA LEU A 20 22.78 16.35 2.25
C LEU A 20 22.44 15.50 3.47
N LEU A 21 21.15 15.15 3.55
CA LEU A 21 20.59 13.99 4.25
C LEU A 21 20.37 14.10 5.77
N LEU A 22 19.31 14.84 6.14
CA LEU A 22 18.46 14.46 7.28
C LEU A 22 17.02 14.25 6.78
N PHE A 23 16.84 13.38 5.79
CA PHE A 23 15.59 12.64 5.70
C PHE A 23 15.70 11.50 6.72
N THR A 24 15.35 11.80 7.97
CA THR A 24 15.01 10.75 8.93
C THR A 24 13.80 10.03 8.36
N VAL A 25 14.05 8.95 7.61
CA VAL A 25 13.01 8.04 7.14
C VAL A 25 12.49 7.37 8.40
N SER A 26 11.51 7.98 9.05
CA SER A 26 10.78 7.34 10.15
C SER A 26 10.21 6.06 9.56
N ALA A 27 10.81 4.93 9.92
CA ALA A 27 10.24 3.63 9.66
C ALA A 27 8.84 3.67 10.29
N PHE A 28 7.81 3.81 9.45
CA PHE A 28 6.43 3.65 9.89
C PHE A 28 6.36 2.25 10.50
N ALA A 29 6.33 2.18 11.83
CA ALA A 29 5.90 0.96 12.50
C ALA A 29 4.50 0.69 11.95
N ALA A 30 4.40 -0.32 11.08
CA ALA A 30 3.14 -0.65 10.45
C ALA A 30 2.17 -1.09 11.55
N ASP A 31 1.17 -0.27 11.82
CA ASP A 31 0.08 -0.65 12.70
C ASP A 31 -0.64 -1.84 12.07
N TYR A 32 -0.57 -2.99 12.74
CA TYR A 32 -1.14 -4.25 12.26
C TYR A 32 -2.66 -4.13 12.07
N GLU A 33 -3.34 -3.38 12.94
CA GLU A 33 -4.79 -3.16 12.82
C GLU A 33 -5.13 -2.34 11.59
N THR A 34 -4.43 -1.21 11.36
CA THR A 34 -4.58 -0.41 10.14
C THR A 34 -4.28 -1.24 8.89
N THR A 35 -3.18 -2.00 8.87
CA THR A 35 -2.80 -2.83 7.71
C THR A 35 -3.87 -3.87 7.42
N TYR A 36 -4.34 -4.59 8.44
CA TYR A 36 -5.43 -5.56 8.31
C TYR A 36 -6.70 -4.90 7.77
N LEU A 37 -7.11 -3.78 8.37
CA LEU A 37 -8.31 -3.04 8.00
C LEU A 37 -8.28 -2.59 6.54
N GLU A 38 -7.15 -2.04 6.08
CA GLU A 38 -6.98 -1.59 4.69
C GLU A 38 -7.09 -2.73 3.69
N TYR A 39 -6.53 -3.91 3.99
CA TYR A 39 -6.73 -5.09 3.13
C TYR A 39 -8.16 -5.59 3.14
N ARG A 40 -8.86 -5.58 4.29
CA ARG A 40 -10.27 -5.97 4.35
C ARG A 40 -11.14 -5.02 3.55
N LYS A 41 -10.91 -3.70 3.67
CA LYS A 41 -11.58 -2.69 2.82
C LYS A 41 -11.30 -2.94 1.35
N THR A 42 -10.06 -3.27 0.99
CA THR A 42 -9.64 -3.60 -0.38
C THR A 42 -10.47 -4.75 -0.96
N ILE A 43 -10.64 -5.84 -0.21
CA ILE A 43 -11.45 -7.00 -0.62
C ILE A 43 -12.92 -6.59 -0.78
N ILE A 44 -13.50 -5.95 0.23
CA ILE A 44 -14.93 -5.59 0.23
C ILE A 44 -15.25 -4.58 -0.88
N ALA A 45 -14.39 -3.59 -1.10
CA ALA A 45 -14.55 -2.63 -2.20
C ALA A 45 -14.58 -3.34 -3.55
N TYR A 46 -13.72 -4.35 -3.73
CA TYR A 46 -13.69 -5.15 -4.94
C TYR A 46 -14.97 -5.99 -5.09
N GLU A 47 -15.41 -6.67 -4.05
CA GLU A 47 -16.66 -7.46 -4.06
C GLU A 47 -17.87 -6.60 -4.44
N LEU A 48 -18.03 -5.46 -3.78
CA LEU A 48 -19.13 -4.53 -4.02
C LEU A 48 -19.09 -3.93 -5.44
N CYS A 49 -17.93 -3.49 -5.89
CA CYS A 49 -17.81 -2.74 -7.14
C CYS A 49 -17.65 -3.60 -8.40
N LYS A 50 -17.27 -4.87 -8.25
CA LYS A 50 -17.21 -5.83 -9.35
C LYS A 50 -18.32 -6.87 -9.29
N ASN A 51 -19.22 -6.77 -8.32
CA ASN A 51 -20.31 -7.72 -8.08
C ASN A 51 -19.79 -9.17 -8.03
N GLN A 52 -18.67 -9.37 -7.32
CA GLN A 52 -18.01 -10.66 -7.16
C GLN A 52 -18.08 -11.07 -5.69
N THR A 53 -18.39 -12.33 -5.43
CA THR A 53 -18.32 -12.92 -4.10
C THR A 53 -17.20 -13.94 -4.08
N PHE A 54 -16.32 -13.89 -3.07
CA PHE A 54 -15.27 -14.89 -2.92
C PHE A 54 -15.79 -16.14 -2.19
N GLY A 55 -15.49 -17.32 -2.75
CA GLY A 55 -15.79 -18.59 -2.11
C GLY A 55 -14.93 -18.84 -0.86
N GLN A 56 -15.19 -19.94 -0.16
CA GLN A 56 -14.45 -20.30 1.07
C GLN A 56 -12.94 -20.43 0.83
N GLU A 57 -12.54 -21.12 -0.23
CA GLU A 57 -11.12 -21.32 -0.59
C GLU A 57 -10.42 -20.00 -0.90
N GLN A 58 -11.01 -19.17 -1.76
CA GLN A 58 -10.47 -17.85 -2.10
C GLN A 58 -10.38 -16.95 -0.85
N THR A 59 -11.40 -16.98 0.00
CA THR A 59 -11.42 -16.24 1.27
C THR A 59 -10.29 -16.69 2.19
N TYR A 60 -10.04 -18.01 2.28
CA TYR A 60 -8.94 -18.57 3.06
C TYR A 60 -7.57 -18.11 2.52
N VAL A 61 -7.36 -18.18 1.21
CA VAL A 61 -6.12 -17.73 0.54
C VAL A 61 -5.86 -16.25 0.81
N LEU A 62 -6.87 -15.39 0.66
CA LEU A 62 -6.77 -13.97 0.95
C LEU A 62 -6.49 -13.71 2.45
N ALA A 63 -7.16 -14.41 3.36
CA ALA A 63 -6.94 -14.29 4.79
C ALA A 63 -5.49 -14.65 5.16
N LYS A 64 -4.95 -15.75 4.61
CA LYS A 64 -3.57 -16.17 4.83
C LYS A 64 -2.55 -15.16 4.32
N TYR A 65 -2.82 -14.52 3.18
CA TYR A 65 -1.98 -13.44 2.70
C TYR A 65 -1.95 -12.27 3.68
N ILE A 66 -3.12 -11.80 4.13
CA ILE A 66 -3.20 -10.69 5.10
C ILE A 66 -2.52 -11.06 6.41
N GLU A 67 -2.73 -12.28 6.92
CA GLU A 67 -2.08 -12.78 8.13
C GLU A 67 -0.55 -12.69 8.07
N ARG A 68 0.05 -12.96 6.90
CA ARG A 68 1.49 -12.77 6.69
C ARG A 68 1.89 -11.30 6.71
N GLN A 69 1.11 -10.40 6.10
CA GLN A 69 1.40 -8.95 6.10
C GLN A 69 1.41 -8.36 7.50
N ILE A 70 0.63 -8.93 8.42
CA ILE A 70 0.56 -8.48 9.82
C ILE A 70 1.31 -9.39 10.80
N ASN A 71 2.17 -10.30 10.31
CA ASN A 71 2.92 -11.26 11.14
C ASN A 71 2.05 -12.04 12.15
N ASN A 72 0.81 -12.36 11.79
CA ASN A 72 -0.17 -12.99 12.68
C ASN A 72 -0.44 -12.25 14.00
N ALA A 73 -0.18 -10.94 14.06
CA ALA A 73 -0.20 -10.17 15.32
C ALA A 73 -1.59 -9.97 15.94
N LEU A 74 -2.67 -10.17 15.18
CA LEU A 74 -4.04 -9.93 15.64
C LEU A 74 -4.74 -11.22 16.06
N SER A 75 -5.45 -11.15 17.20
CA SER A 75 -6.31 -12.23 17.68
C SER A 75 -7.56 -12.44 16.79
N PRO A 76 -8.22 -13.60 16.87
CA PRO A 76 -9.48 -13.84 16.16
C PRO A 76 -10.58 -12.81 16.47
N VAL A 77 -10.68 -12.36 17.72
CA VAL A 77 -11.68 -11.37 18.15
C VAL A 77 -11.43 -9.99 17.52
N GLN A 78 -10.17 -9.54 17.50
CA GLN A 78 -9.78 -8.30 16.81
C GLN A 78 -10.09 -8.37 15.32
N LYS A 79 -9.72 -9.49 14.67
CA LYS A 79 -9.99 -9.71 13.24
C LYS A 79 -11.49 -9.64 12.93
N LEU A 80 -12.34 -10.21 13.79
CA LEU A 80 -13.80 -10.14 13.64
C LEU A 80 -14.30 -8.70 13.72
N SER A 81 -13.90 -7.95 14.75
CA SER A 81 -14.28 -6.54 14.91
C SER A 81 -13.83 -5.68 13.72
N LEU A 82 -12.59 -5.87 13.25
CA LEU A 82 -12.05 -5.14 12.10
C LEU A 82 -12.73 -5.53 10.78
N ASN A 83 -13.16 -6.79 10.62
CA ASN A 83 -13.94 -7.21 9.46
C ASN A 83 -15.28 -6.47 9.38
N ASP A 84 -16.00 -6.38 10.50
CA ASP A 84 -17.27 -5.66 10.57
C ASP A 84 -17.06 -4.17 10.32
N GLN A 85 -16.00 -3.60 10.89
CA GLN A 85 -15.63 -2.20 10.67
C GLN A 85 -15.32 -1.93 9.19
N ALA A 86 -14.52 -2.78 8.53
CA ALA A 86 -14.22 -2.65 7.10
C ALA A 86 -15.48 -2.73 6.24
N LYS A 87 -16.38 -3.67 6.57
CA LYS A 87 -17.64 -3.88 5.84
C LYS A 87 -18.53 -2.65 5.89
N ASN A 88 -18.77 -2.12 7.07
CA ASN A 88 -19.62 -0.94 7.24
C ASN A 88 -18.99 0.29 6.57
N LYS A 89 -17.70 0.56 6.85
CA LYS A 89 -16.99 1.69 6.25
C LYS A 89 -17.00 1.64 4.72
N MET A 90 -16.74 0.48 4.11
CA MET A 90 -16.71 0.42 2.64
C MET A 90 -18.09 0.50 2.01
N LYS A 91 -19.12 -0.05 2.63
CA LYS A 91 -20.50 0.15 2.17
C LYS A 91 -20.83 1.64 2.14
N ASP A 92 -20.56 2.36 3.24
CA ASP A 92 -20.83 3.79 3.33
C ASP A 92 -20.04 4.58 2.28
N MET A 93 -18.74 4.29 2.12
CA MET A 93 -17.90 4.97 1.12
C MET A 93 -18.34 4.69 -0.32
N VAL A 94 -18.75 3.47 -0.64
CA VAL A 94 -19.25 3.11 -1.98
C VAL A 94 -20.60 3.79 -2.26
N VAL A 95 -21.50 3.83 -1.28
CA VAL A 95 -22.77 4.56 -1.40
C VAL A 95 -22.53 6.06 -1.58
N GLN A 96 -21.60 6.63 -0.80
CA GLN A 96 -21.33 8.07 -0.81
C GLN A 96 -20.61 8.55 -2.07
N TRP A 97 -19.63 7.80 -2.56
CA TRP A 97 -18.73 8.27 -3.63
C TRP A 97 -18.83 7.47 -4.92
N GLY A 98 -19.45 6.29 -4.90
CA GLY A 98 -19.52 5.40 -6.04
C GLY A 98 -18.20 4.70 -6.36
N CYS A 99 -18.32 3.61 -7.12
CA CYS A 99 -17.20 2.73 -7.49
C CYS A 99 -16.18 3.36 -8.44
N THR A 100 -16.55 4.43 -9.14
CA THR A 100 -15.68 5.15 -10.07
C THR A 100 -14.90 6.30 -9.41
N SER A 101 -15.19 6.60 -8.13
CA SER A 101 -14.45 7.66 -7.44
C SER A 101 -12.96 7.31 -7.29
N PRO A 102 -12.06 8.30 -7.34
CA PRO A 102 -10.63 8.07 -7.13
C PRO A 102 -10.33 7.30 -5.84
N LYS A 103 -11.06 7.61 -4.75
CA LYS A 103 -10.91 6.95 -3.46
C LYS A 103 -11.22 5.45 -3.52
N ILE A 104 -12.35 5.05 -4.12
CA ILE A 104 -12.71 3.63 -4.23
C ILE A 104 -11.83 2.92 -5.26
N SER A 105 -11.50 3.60 -6.36
CA SER A 105 -10.64 3.06 -7.41
C SER A 105 -9.25 2.67 -6.90
N ALA A 106 -8.72 3.37 -5.90
CA ALA A 106 -7.45 3.02 -5.26
C ALA A 106 -7.52 1.64 -4.57
N TYR A 107 -8.61 1.35 -3.86
CA TYR A 107 -8.82 0.02 -3.26
C TYR A 107 -8.98 -1.05 -4.34
N ILE A 108 -9.75 -0.79 -5.40
CA ILE A 108 -9.89 -1.74 -6.51
C ILE A 108 -8.53 -2.01 -7.15
N SER A 109 -7.75 -0.96 -7.44
CA SER A 109 -6.42 -1.10 -8.04
C SER A 109 -5.45 -1.86 -7.13
N ARG A 110 -5.54 -1.65 -5.81
CA ARG A 110 -4.73 -2.42 -4.86
C ARG A 110 -5.12 -3.91 -4.90
N PHE A 111 -6.41 -4.22 -4.98
CA PHE A 111 -6.86 -5.60 -5.13
C PHE A 111 -6.28 -6.25 -6.40
N GLU A 112 -6.37 -5.55 -7.54
CA GLU A 112 -5.84 -5.98 -8.83
C GLU A 112 -4.34 -6.29 -8.77
N GLN A 113 -3.56 -5.42 -8.12
CA GLN A 113 -2.10 -5.48 -8.11
C GLN A 113 -1.55 -6.46 -7.08
N GLU A 114 -2.16 -6.53 -5.88
CA GLU A 114 -1.62 -7.31 -4.77
C GLU A 114 -2.38 -8.61 -4.51
N LEU A 115 -3.72 -8.58 -4.51
CA LEU A 115 -4.53 -9.71 -4.05
C LEU A 115 -4.94 -10.66 -5.18
N ARG A 116 -5.17 -10.15 -6.39
CA ARG A 116 -5.50 -11.01 -7.53
C ARG A 116 -4.39 -11.98 -7.92
N PRO A 117 -3.10 -11.59 -7.95
CA PRO A 117 -2.04 -12.54 -8.24
C PRO A 117 -1.97 -13.68 -7.21
N VAL A 118 -2.26 -13.38 -5.93
CA VAL A 118 -2.32 -14.39 -4.87
C VAL A 118 -3.39 -15.42 -5.17
N LEU A 119 -4.59 -14.99 -5.57
CA LEU A 119 -5.67 -15.92 -5.95
C LEU A 119 -5.27 -16.79 -7.15
N LYS A 120 -4.67 -16.21 -8.19
CA LYS A 120 -4.26 -16.96 -9.39
C LYS A 120 -3.15 -17.98 -9.13
N ALA A 121 -2.27 -17.72 -8.17
CA ALA A 121 -1.18 -18.64 -7.82
C ALA A 121 -1.65 -19.84 -6.98
N ASN A 122 -2.91 -19.86 -6.54
CA ASN A 122 -3.50 -20.90 -5.68
C ASN A 122 -4.75 -21.53 -6.35
N GLN A 123 -4.80 -21.52 -7.69
CA GLN A 123 -5.80 -22.20 -8.52
C GLN A 123 -5.10 -23.31 -9.31
#